data_AF-F8SR99-F1
#
_entry.id   AF-F8SR99-F1
#
_cell.length_a   1.000
_cell.length_b   1.000
_cell.length_c   1.000
_cell.angle_alpha   90.00
_cell.angle_beta   90.00
_cell.angle_gamma   90.00
#
_symmetry.space_group_name_H-M   'P 1'
#
loop_
_entity.id
_entity.type
_entity.pdbx_description
1 polymer ?
#
loop_
_entity_poly.entity_id
_entity_poly.type
_entity_poly.pdbx_seq_one_letter_code
_entity_poly.pdbx_strand_id
1 'polypeptide(L)'
;IFVKTHPKSENLYVDTPLNPDAEISSSVAVFKIKDLAQKEPKYQVLPIGQWSGISEGQRRVVQGEFNKNGDEIWFSVWNGKNQESAIVVVDDKTLKLKNVIRDKRLVTPTGKFN
;
A
#
# COMPACT_ATOMS: atom_id res chain seq x y z
N ILE A 1 -7.31 -6.70 7.46
CA ILE A 1 -6.07 -7.09 6.75
C ILE A 1 -6.47 -7.46 5.33
N PHE A 2 -5.77 -6.91 4.35
CA PHE A 2 -5.90 -7.27 2.95
C PHE A 2 -4.57 -7.85 2.46
N VAL A 3 -4.70 -8.89 1.63
CA VAL A 3 -3.59 -9.52 0.92
C VAL A 3 -3.90 -9.42 -0.56
N LYS A 4 -2.91 -9.02 -1.38
CA LYS A 4 -3.12 -8.80 -2.81
C LYS A 4 -1.96 -9.30 -3.65
N THR A 5 -2.29 -9.83 -4.82
CA THR A 5 -1.37 -10.10 -5.93
C THR A 5 -2.13 -9.97 -7.25
N HIS A 6 -1.45 -10.20 -8.37
CA HIS A 6 -2.00 -10.22 -9.72
C HIS A 6 -1.30 -11.32 -10.55
N PRO A 7 -1.96 -11.98 -11.52
CA PRO A 7 -1.33 -13.06 -12.32
C PRO A 7 -0.03 -12.71 -13.05
N LYS A 8 0.25 -11.41 -13.25
CA LYS A 8 1.49 -10.91 -13.87
C LYS A 8 2.52 -10.38 -12.87
N SER A 9 2.17 -10.32 -11.58
CA SER A 9 3.04 -9.87 -10.51
C SER A 9 3.80 -11.06 -9.93
N GLU A 10 5.04 -10.84 -9.55
CA GLU A 10 5.83 -11.80 -8.76
C GLU A 10 5.72 -11.55 -7.25
N ASN A 11 4.88 -10.59 -6.85
CA ASN A 11 4.83 -10.06 -5.51
C ASN A 11 3.48 -10.36 -4.82
N LEU A 12 3.55 -10.62 -3.51
CA LEU A 12 2.41 -10.70 -2.61
C LEU A 12 2.49 -9.54 -1.62
N TYR A 13 1.47 -8.68 -1.62
CA TYR A 13 1.39 -7.49 -0.77
C TYR A 13 0.47 -7.74 0.41
N VAL A 14 0.90 -7.36 1.61
CA VAL A 14 0.15 -7.52 2.85
C VAL A 14 0.14 -6.19 3.61
N ASP A 15 -1.05 -5.67 3.89
CA ASP A 15 -1.22 -4.48 4.72
C ASP A 15 -1.48 -4.81 6.20
N THR A 16 -1.28 -3.82 7.06
CA THR A 16 -1.50 -3.94 8.51
C THR A 16 -2.27 -2.73 9.09
N PRO A 17 -3.40 -2.30 8.50
CA PRO A 17 -4.04 -1.02 8.79
C PRO A 17 -4.46 -0.85 10.26
N LEU A 18 -4.72 -1.94 10.98
CA LEU A 18 -5.18 -1.92 12.38
C LEU A 18 -4.06 -2.22 13.39
N ASN A 19 -2.80 -2.29 12.95
CA ASN A 19 -1.68 -2.41 13.88
C ASN A 19 -1.65 -1.17 14.80
N PRO A 20 -1.39 -1.34 16.12
CA PRO A 20 -1.26 -0.22 17.04
C PRO A 20 -0.01 0.65 16.80
N ASP A 21 1.03 0.07 16.18
CA ASP A 21 2.22 0.80 15.79
C ASP A 21 1.97 1.62 14.51
N ALA A 22 2.34 2.90 14.55
CA ALA A 22 2.09 3.83 13.45
C ALA A 22 2.96 3.55 12.22
N GLU A 23 4.21 3.11 12.40
CA GLU A 23 5.10 2.77 11.28
C GLU A 23 4.63 1.49 10.60
N ILE A 24 4.19 0.50 11.38
CA ILE A 24 3.67 -0.76 10.84
C ILE A 24 2.31 -0.53 10.16
N SER A 25 1.40 0.23 10.77
CA SER A 25 0.08 0.49 10.16
C SER A 25 0.14 1.43 8.94
N SER A 26 1.25 2.13 8.73
CA SER A 26 1.49 3.00 7.58
C SER A 26 2.45 2.40 6.54
N SER A 27 2.74 1.11 6.61
CA SER A 27 3.59 0.38 5.67
C SER A 27 2.91 -0.86 5.07
N VAL A 28 3.56 -1.46 4.07
CA VAL A 28 3.12 -2.70 3.41
C VAL A 28 4.29 -3.67 3.36
N ALA A 29 4.06 -4.92 3.75
CA ALA A 29 5.01 -6.00 3.55
C ALA A 29 4.84 -6.60 2.15
N VAL A 30 5.95 -6.85 1.47
CA VAL A 30 5.97 -7.40 0.11
C VAL A 30 6.85 -8.64 0.08
N PHE A 31 6.25 -9.77 -0.24
CA PHE A 31 6.94 -11.05 -0.40
C PHE A 31 7.12 -11.35 -1.88
N LYS A 32 8.19 -12.04 -2.22
CA LYS A 32 8.33 -12.68 -3.54
C LYS A 32 7.61 -14.02 -3.52
N ILE A 33 6.68 -14.22 -4.46
CA ILE A 33 5.81 -15.41 -4.49
C ILE A 33 6.62 -16.70 -4.59
N LYS A 34 7.68 -16.68 -5.42
CA LYS A 34 8.58 -17.83 -5.59
C LYS A 34 9.29 -18.27 -4.30
N ASP A 35 9.42 -17.37 -3.33
CA ASP A 35 10.15 -17.61 -2.08
C ASP A 35 9.20 -18.00 -0.93
N LEU A 36 7.87 -17.99 -1.14
CA LEU A 36 6.88 -18.26 -0.10
C LEU A 36 6.93 -19.68 0.49
N ALA A 37 7.45 -20.65 -0.26
CA ALA A 37 7.59 -22.04 0.20
C ALA A 37 8.79 -22.25 1.14
N GLN A 38 9.64 -21.23 1.31
CA GLN A 38 10.74 -21.29 2.27
C GLN A 38 10.18 -21.34 3.70
N LYS A 39 10.93 -21.96 4.62
CA LYS A 39 10.53 -22.07 6.03
C LYS A 39 10.21 -20.71 6.66
N GLU A 40 10.97 -19.68 6.29
CA GLU A 40 10.81 -18.30 6.74
C GLU A 40 11.00 -17.36 5.54
N PRO A 41 9.92 -17.08 4.78
CA PRO A 41 10.01 -16.22 3.62
C PRO A 41 10.31 -14.78 4.04
N LYS A 42 11.30 -14.17 3.41
CA LYS A 42 11.66 -12.76 3.66
C LYS A 42 10.69 -11.83 2.94
N TYR A 43 10.44 -10.68 3.54
CA TYR A 43 9.67 -9.59 2.94
C TYR A 43 10.48 -8.30 2.90
N GLN A 44 10.14 -7.45 1.94
CA GLN A 44 10.53 -6.05 1.90
C GLN A 44 9.41 -5.20 2.51
N VAL A 45 9.78 -4.12 3.20
CA VAL A 45 8.81 -3.13 3.72
C VAL A 45 8.78 -1.93 2.78
N LEU A 46 7.58 -1.56 2.31
CA LEU A 46 7.36 -0.33 1.57
C LEU A 46 6.78 0.73 2.51
N PRO A 47 7.44 1.90 2.67
CA PRO A 47 6.98 2.95 3.57
C PRO A 47 5.90 3.81 2.89
N ILE A 48 4.76 3.20 2.57
CA ILE A 48 3.69 3.81 1.76
C ILE A 48 3.17 5.12 2.38
N GLY A 49 2.95 5.15 3.70
CA GLY A 49 2.55 6.37 4.40
C GLY A 49 3.58 7.49 4.29
N GLN A 50 4.88 7.17 4.35
CA GLN A 50 5.95 8.14 4.13
C GLN A 50 5.97 8.64 2.68
N TRP A 51 5.82 7.74 1.70
CA TRP A 51 5.79 8.10 0.28
C TRP A 51 4.64 9.03 -0.10
N SER A 52 3.55 9.06 0.68
CA SER A 52 2.46 10.02 0.47
C SER A 52 2.87 11.49 0.68
N GLY A 53 3.97 11.74 1.41
CA GLY A 53 4.40 13.08 1.81
C GLY A 53 3.52 13.73 2.88
N ILE A 54 2.60 12.99 3.51
CA ILE A 54 1.77 13.47 4.63
C ILE A 54 2.53 13.18 5.93
N SER A 55 2.76 14.21 6.75
CA SER A 55 3.43 14.09 8.05
C SER A 55 2.47 13.91 9.22
N GLU A 56 1.23 14.37 9.09
CA GLU A 56 0.24 14.38 10.17
C GLU A 56 -0.71 13.18 10.14
N GLY A 57 -1.20 12.81 11.34
CA GLY A 57 -2.18 11.74 11.52
C GLY A 57 -1.57 10.34 11.48
N GLN A 58 -2.45 9.35 11.66
CA GLN A 58 -2.07 7.94 11.77
C GLN A 58 -1.72 7.32 10.41
N ARG A 59 -2.25 7.87 9.30
CA ARG A 59 -1.88 7.51 7.91
C ARG A 59 -1.96 6.00 7.66
N ARG A 60 -3.06 5.37 8.09
CA ARG A 60 -3.25 3.92 8.00
C ARG A 60 -3.30 3.51 6.54
N VAL A 61 -2.43 2.59 6.14
CA VAL A 61 -2.38 2.11 4.76
C VAL A 61 -3.32 0.92 4.60
N VAL A 62 -4.22 1.02 3.63
CA VAL A 62 -5.28 0.03 3.46
C VAL A 62 -5.54 -0.30 2.00
N GLN A 63 -5.70 -1.60 1.78
CA GLN A 63 -6.15 -2.30 0.58
C GLN A 63 -5.29 -2.00 -0.65
N GLY A 64 -4.49 -2.98 -1.09
CA GLY A 64 -3.85 -2.93 -2.39
C GLY A 64 -4.85 -3.26 -3.51
N GLU A 65 -4.86 -2.46 -4.58
CA GLU A 65 -5.63 -2.72 -5.79
C GLU A 65 -4.77 -2.52 -7.04
N PHE A 66 -4.74 -3.51 -7.93
CA PHE A 66 -3.97 -3.43 -9.17
C PHE A 66 -4.72 -2.67 -10.25
N ASN A 67 -3.99 -2.03 -11.16
CA ASN A 67 -4.56 -1.60 -12.43
C ASN A 67 -4.84 -2.81 -13.36
N LYS A 68 -5.54 -2.58 -14.46
CA LYS A 68 -5.90 -3.63 -15.44
C LYS A 68 -4.69 -4.39 -15.98
N ASN A 69 -3.56 -3.72 -16.14
CA ASN A 69 -2.36 -4.31 -16.71
C ASN A 69 -1.61 -5.18 -15.71
N GLY A 70 -1.81 -4.97 -14.40
CA GLY A 70 -1.12 -5.67 -13.33
C GLY A 70 0.32 -5.21 -13.11
N ASP A 71 0.69 -4.02 -13.59
CA ASP A 71 2.04 -3.45 -13.47
C ASP A 71 2.11 -2.32 -12.43
N GLU A 72 0.97 -1.88 -11.90
CA GLU A 72 0.86 -0.91 -10.81
C GLU A 72 -0.08 -1.43 -9.73
N ILE A 73 0.27 -1.19 -8.47
CA ILE A 73 -0.60 -1.44 -7.31
C ILE A 73 -0.79 -0.17 -6.49
N TRP A 74 -2.04 0.07 -6.11
CA TRP A 74 -2.50 1.33 -5.52
C TRP A 74 -2.91 1.08 -4.07
N PHE A 75 -2.48 1.96 -3.16
CA PHE A 75 -2.79 1.89 -1.74
C PHE A 75 -3.43 3.19 -1.25
N SER A 76 -4.48 3.07 -0.43
CA SER A 76 -5.05 4.24 0.23
C SER A 76 -4.23 4.54 1.48
N VAL A 77 -3.85 5.81 1.65
CA VAL A 77 -3.33 6.35 2.91
C VAL A 77 -4.50 7.03 3.60
N TRP A 78 -5.13 6.29 4.50
CA TRP A 78 -6.38 6.63 5.17
C TRP A 78 -6.12 7.40 6.46
N ASN A 79 -6.56 8.66 6.47
CA ASN A 79 -6.54 9.55 7.63
C ASN A 79 -7.97 9.99 7.99
N GLY A 80 -8.12 10.74 9.08
CA GLY A 80 -9.41 11.26 9.53
C GLY A 80 -10.03 12.28 8.56
N LYS A 81 -11.35 12.53 8.68
CA LYS A 81 -12.12 13.43 7.80
C LYS A 81 -11.52 14.83 7.65
N ASN A 82 -10.93 15.37 8.72
CA ASN A 82 -10.36 16.72 8.76
C ASN A 82 -8.84 16.71 8.53
N GLN A 83 -8.27 15.58 8.13
CA GLN A 83 -6.84 15.41 7.89
C GLN A 83 -6.61 15.03 6.43
N GLU A 84 -5.41 15.35 5.94
CA GLU A 84 -5.06 15.01 4.58
C GLU A 84 -4.89 13.51 4.38
N SER A 85 -5.32 13.01 3.22
CA SER A 85 -5.20 11.63 2.78
C SER A 85 -4.62 11.57 1.36
N ALA A 86 -4.22 10.38 0.92
CA ALA A 86 -3.66 10.19 -0.41
C ALA A 86 -3.97 8.78 -0.96
N ILE A 87 -3.75 8.60 -2.27
CA ILE A 87 -3.53 7.28 -2.86
C ILE A 87 -2.09 7.24 -3.35
N VAL A 88 -1.34 6.21 -2.96
CA VAL A 88 0.03 5.97 -3.40
C VAL A 88 0.02 4.86 -4.45
N VAL A 89 0.64 5.12 -5.59
CA VAL A 89 0.81 4.16 -6.68
C VAL A 89 2.24 3.63 -6.64
N VAL A 90 2.37 2.32 -6.65
CA VAL A 90 3.66 1.61 -6.64
C VAL A 90 3.83 0.90 -7.98
N ASP A 91 5.01 1.02 -8.57
CA ASP A 91 5.44 0.23 -9.72
C ASP A 91 5.76 -1.19 -9.23
N ASP A 92 4.97 -2.18 -9.66
CA ASP A 92 5.04 -3.55 -9.13
C ASP A 92 6.38 -4.24 -9.44
N LYS A 93 6.97 -3.94 -10.60
CA LYS A 93 8.22 -4.57 -11.03
C LYS A 93 9.39 -4.08 -10.19
N THR A 94 9.45 -2.78 -9.94
CA THR A 94 10.59 -2.15 -9.26
C THR A 94 10.39 -1.98 -7.77
N LEU A 95 9.15 -2.12 -7.28
CA LEU A 95 8.75 -1.83 -5.90
C LEU A 95 9.07 -0.40 -5.47
N LYS A 96 8.97 0.55 -6.41
CA LYS A 96 9.25 1.98 -6.18
C LYS A 96 7.99 2.81 -6.26
N LEU A 97 8.03 3.97 -5.60
CA LEU A 97 7.01 5.00 -5.75
C LEU A 97 6.87 5.39 -7.22
N LYS A 98 5.66 5.26 -7.76
CA LYS A 98 5.32 5.67 -9.12
C LYS A 98 4.63 7.03 -9.14
N ASN A 99 3.65 7.21 -8.27
CA ASN A 99 2.86 8.45 -8.19
C ASN A 99 2.19 8.60 -6.81
N VAL A 100 1.78 9.81 -6.49
CA VAL A 100 0.94 10.14 -5.33
C VAL A 100 -0.24 10.97 -5.80
N ILE A 101 -1.45 10.48 -5.57
CA ILE A 101 -2.70 11.18 -5.88
C ILE A 101 -3.17 11.90 -4.61
N ARG A 102 -3.21 13.23 -4.67
CA ARG A 102 -3.75 14.12 -3.63
C ARG A 102 -4.74 15.08 -4.26
N ASP A 103 -5.85 15.30 -3.57
CA ASP A 103 -6.89 16.24 -3.99
C ASP A 103 -7.68 16.66 -2.74
N LYS A 104 -8.13 17.92 -2.68
CA LYS A 104 -8.99 18.39 -1.58
C LYS A 104 -10.30 17.60 -1.45
N ARG A 105 -10.76 16.99 -2.54
CA ARG A 105 -11.94 16.13 -2.60
C ARG A 105 -11.67 14.70 -2.13
N LEU A 106 -10.41 14.28 -2.05
CA LEU A 106 -10.01 12.93 -1.64
C LEU A 106 -10.04 12.80 -0.11
N VAL A 107 -11.25 12.87 0.45
CA VAL A 107 -11.48 12.76 1.89
C VAL A 107 -11.65 11.29 2.27
N THR A 108 -10.86 10.81 3.22
CA THR A 108 -10.97 9.45 3.80
C THR A 108 -11.05 8.32 2.75
N PRO A 109 -10.12 8.24 1.77
CA PRO A 109 -10.12 7.16 0.79
C PRO A 109 -9.86 5.80 1.47
N THR A 110 -10.64 4.79 1.10
CA THR A 110 -10.53 3.43 1.67
C THR A 110 -10.50 2.39 0.54
N GLY A 111 -11.65 1.84 0.16
CA GLY A 111 -11.78 0.87 -0.92
C GLY A 111 -11.48 1.47 -2.30
N LYS A 112 -10.77 0.70 -3.13
CA LYS A 112 -10.45 1.02 -4.53
C LYS A 112 -10.80 -0.19 -5.39
N PHE A 113 -11.39 0.03 -6.56
CA PHE A 113 -11.83 -1.03 -7.47
C PHE A 113 -11.45 -0.65 -8.90
N ASN A 114 -10.69 -1.52 -9.59
CA ASN A 114 -10.31 -1.31 -10.99
C ASN A 114 -11.38 -1.79 -11.98
#